data_AF-A0A9N9KQR1-F1
#
_entry.id   AF-A0A9N9KQR1-F1
#
_cell.length_a   1.000
_cell.length_b   1.000
_cell.length_c   1.000
_cell.angle_alpha   90.00
_cell.angle_beta   90.00
_cell.angle_gamma   90.00
#
_symmetry.space_group_name_H-M   'P 1'
#
loop_
_entity.id
_entity.type
_entity.pdbx_description
1 polymer ?
#
loop_
_entity_poly.entity_id
_entity_poly.type
_entity_poly.pdbx_seq_one_letter_code
_entity_poly.pdbx_strand_id
1 'polypeptide(L)'
;MSRAPGSSMMWPRLGNEIVTIFVGPDSEVFKVHKTLICMMDFFDRAFNGRFLESSGELSLPEDDPSVIHLLVDYLYLGNIPCPPIIHLLPEATFELKKQHISNLFSLYVFAEEIDDAALMNNTMDTVQSLCHAESFAITFEALLAAYENTKPNSKLRLFTSELFIYVHRQQNNGEIPADEIRALVASIEDQDLLVDLFMKNGERDLRDPRMSYEDSFCYLHTRCHLVGNCQTPHCSMVSVPCASTPSPNHTIADQGV
;
A
#
# COMPACT_ATOMS: atom_id res chain seq x y z
N MET A 1 -13.29 19.96 9.31
CA MET A 1 -14.19 20.22 8.17
C MET A 1 -14.16 19.00 7.27
N SER A 2 -15.27 18.26 7.18
CA SER A 2 -15.39 17.02 6.40
C SER A 2 -15.60 17.32 4.91
N ARG A 3 -14.76 16.78 4.03
CA ARG A 3 -14.92 16.92 2.57
C ARG A 3 -16.09 16.07 2.07
N ALA A 4 -17.04 16.72 1.39
CA ALA A 4 -18.15 16.08 0.71
C ALA A 4 -17.68 15.35 -0.57
N PRO A 5 -18.31 14.22 -0.94
CA PRO A 5 -17.97 13.51 -2.16
C PRO A 5 -18.67 14.16 -3.36
N GLY A 6 -17.93 14.45 -4.43
CA GLY A 6 -18.48 14.90 -5.72
C GLY A 6 -18.09 16.30 -6.19
N SER A 7 -17.20 17.03 -5.52
CA SER A 7 -16.66 18.26 -6.10
C SER A 7 -15.60 17.91 -7.15
N SER A 8 -15.82 18.34 -8.39
CA SER A 8 -14.80 18.46 -9.43
C SER A 8 -13.45 18.79 -8.80
N MET A 9 -12.44 17.96 -9.08
CA MET A 9 -11.06 18.18 -8.67
C MET A 9 -10.55 19.44 -9.36
N MET A 10 -10.89 20.61 -8.80
CA MET A 10 -10.14 21.83 -9.07
C MET A 10 -8.75 21.56 -8.52
N TRP A 11 -7.83 21.20 -9.40
CA TRP A 11 -6.42 21.18 -9.07
C TRP A 11 -6.08 22.55 -8.48
N PRO A 12 -5.45 22.61 -7.30
CA PRO A 12 -4.98 23.86 -6.76
C PRO A 12 -4.14 24.54 -7.84
N ARG A 13 -4.27 25.85 -8.00
CA ARG A 13 -3.26 26.59 -8.77
C ARG A 13 -1.94 26.38 -8.03
N LEU A 14 -1.04 25.59 -8.62
CA LEU A 14 0.19 25.13 -7.95
C LEU A 14 1.06 26.29 -7.46
N GLY A 15 0.94 27.46 -8.10
CA GLY A 15 1.80 28.59 -7.85
C GLY A 15 3.20 28.35 -8.43
N ASN A 16 4.15 29.21 -8.09
CA ASN A 16 5.53 29.12 -8.57
C ASN A 16 6.52 28.76 -7.45
N GLU A 17 6.04 28.61 -6.21
CA GLU A 17 6.89 28.26 -5.07
C GLU A 17 7.23 26.76 -5.11
N ILE A 18 8.53 26.48 -5.02
CA ILE A 18 9.09 25.13 -5.01
C ILE A 18 9.87 24.97 -3.71
N VAL A 19 9.66 23.84 -3.04
CA VAL A 19 10.48 23.40 -1.91
C VAL A 19 11.40 22.26 -2.35
N THR A 20 12.49 22.08 -1.61
CA THR A 20 13.49 21.05 -1.87
C THR A 20 13.50 20.05 -0.71
N ILE A 21 13.49 18.77 -1.03
CA ILE A 21 13.60 17.68 -0.06
C ILE A 21 14.87 16.90 -0.39
N PHE A 22 15.73 16.70 0.60
CA PHE A 22 16.96 15.91 0.52
C PHE A 22 16.73 14.57 1.21
N VAL A 23 16.86 13.46 0.49
CA VAL A 23 16.42 12.14 0.98
C VAL A 23 17.58 11.14 0.93
N GLY A 24 17.69 10.33 1.98
CA GLY A 24 18.64 9.24 2.08
C GLY A 24 20.10 9.68 2.25
N PRO A 25 21.03 8.71 2.36
CA PRO A 25 22.44 8.98 2.66
C PRO A 25 23.15 9.77 1.56
N ASP A 26 22.74 9.59 0.30
CA ASP A 26 23.29 10.31 -0.86
C ASP A 26 22.63 11.67 -1.09
N SER A 27 21.68 12.07 -0.24
CA SER A 27 20.94 13.34 -0.32
C SER A 27 20.31 13.56 -1.70
N GLU A 28 19.56 12.58 -2.20
CA GLU A 28 18.82 12.71 -3.45
C GLU A 28 17.83 13.87 -3.35
N VAL A 29 17.75 14.67 -4.42
CA VAL A 29 17.08 15.98 -4.39
C VAL A 29 15.73 15.91 -5.10
N PHE A 30 14.67 16.17 -4.35
CA PHE A 30 13.30 16.26 -4.85
C PHE A 30 12.82 17.71 -4.81
N LYS A 31 12.32 18.21 -5.95
CA LYS A 31 11.76 19.57 -6.07
C LYS A 31 10.27 19.50 -6.31
N VAL A 32 9.49 20.01 -5.38
CA VAL A 32 8.02 19.84 -5.37
C VAL A 32 7.34 21.20 -5.20
N HIS A 33 6.19 21.40 -5.84
CA HIS A 33 5.38 22.60 -5.61
C HIS A 33 4.95 22.67 -4.16
N LYS A 34 5.28 23.79 -3.50
CA LYS A 34 5.01 24.01 -2.08
C LYS A 34 3.54 23.84 -1.76
N THR A 35 2.67 24.45 -2.57
CA THR A 35 1.21 24.37 -2.46
C THR A 35 0.70 22.93 -2.47
N LEU A 36 1.37 22.03 -3.18
CA LEU A 36 0.95 20.64 -3.34
C LEU A 36 1.34 19.82 -2.11
N ILE A 37 2.62 19.84 -1.75
CA ILE A 37 3.12 19.03 -0.63
C ILE A 37 2.61 19.52 0.73
N CYS A 38 2.41 20.83 0.90
CA CYS A 38 1.82 21.41 2.12
C CYS A 38 0.30 21.17 2.23
N MET A 39 -0.33 20.42 1.31
CA MET A 39 -1.67 19.88 1.59
C MET A 39 -1.65 18.80 2.67
N MET A 40 -0.47 18.20 2.91
CA MET A 40 -0.23 17.23 3.97
C MET A 40 0.27 17.96 5.22
N ASP A 41 -0.36 17.70 6.36
CA ASP A 41 -0.10 18.43 7.60
C ASP A 41 1.36 18.37 8.07
N PHE A 42 2.05 17.25 7.84
CA PHE A 42 3.47 17.09 8.18
C PHE A 42 4.34 18.13 7.44
N PHE A 43 4.20 18.19 6.11
CA PHE A 43 4.99 19.10 5.28
C PHE A 43 4.54 20.55 5.41
N ASP A 44 3.26 20.82 5.65
CA ASP A 44 2.79 22.18 5.98
C ASP A 44 3.49 22.70 7.23
N ARG A 45 3.55 21.90 8.29
CA ARG A 45 4.28 22.26 9.51
C ARG A 45 5.78 22.42 9.27
N ALA A 46 6.40 21.59 8.43
CA ALA A 46 7.82 21.70 8.11
C ALA A 46 8.13 23.00 7.36
N PHE A 47 7.37 23.34 6.31
CA PHE A 47 7.68 24.45 5.41
C PHE A 47 7.02 25.80 5.78
N ASN A 48 5.95 25.78 6.57
CA ASN A 48 5.23 26.99 7.00
C ASN A 48 5.22 27.16 8.54
N GLY A 49 5.80 26.21 9.28
CA GLY A 49 5.93 26.31 10.73
C GLY A 49 6.95 27.35 11.18
N ARG A 50 7.11 27.45 12.51
CA ARG A 50 8.05 28.38 13.15
C ARG A 50 9.46 27.80 13.35
N PHE A 51 9.72 26.59 12.84
CA PHE A 51 10.98 25.86 13.01
C PHE A 51 11.97 26.19 11.88
N LEU A 52 13.23 25.76 12.04
CA LEU A 52 14.35 26.12 11.16
C LEU A 52 14.16 25.65 9.69
N GLU A 53 13.27 24.70 9.41
CA GLU A 53 12.97 24.24 8.04
C GLU A 53 12.13 25.23 7.21
N SER A 54 11.79 26.41 7.74
CA SER A 54 11.08 27.46 7.00
C SER A 54 11.89 28.07 5.83
N SER A 55 13.12 27.60 5.57
CA SER A 55 13.95 28.00 4.43
C SER A 55 13.50 27.41 3.09
N GLY A 56 12.48 26.54 3.09
CA GLY A 56 12.01 25.84 1.88
C GLY A 56 12.80 24.57 1.58
N GLU A 57 13.57 24.09 2.55
CA GLU A 57 14.37 22.87 2.46
C GLU A 57 14.03 21.93 3.62
N LEU A 58 13.89 20.64 3.34
CA LEU A 58 13.65 19.58 4.31
C LEU A 58 14.65 18.45 4.09
N SER A 59 15.23 17.90 5.15
CA SER A 59 16.15 16.75 5.06
C SER A 59 15.53 15.54 5.75
N LEU A 60 15.55 14.41 5.04
CA LEU A 60 15.02 13.11 5.41
C LEU A 60 16.13 12.06 5.21
N PRO A 61 17.20 12.08 6.02
CA PRO A 61 18.41 11.28 5.76
C PRO A 61 18.23 9.78 6.01
N GLU A 62 17.22 9.39 6.79
CA GLU A 62 16.93 7.99 7.15
C GLU A 62 15.92 7.35 6.19
N ASP A 63 15.24 8.14 5.37
CA ASP A 63 14.22 7.68 4.43
C ASP A 63 14.82 7.18 3.09
N ASP A 64 14.12 6.24 2.46
CA ASP A 64 14.47 5.73 1.12
C ASP A 64 13.94 6.67 0.02
N PRO A 65 14.80 7.15 -0.91
CA PRO A 65 14.36 7.96 -2.05
C PRO A 65 13.20 7.35 -2.85
N SER A 66 13.12 6.02 -2.95
CA SER A 66 12.05 5.30 -3.64
C SER A 66 10.67 5.57 -3.04
N VAL A 67 10.60 5.80 -1.73
CA VAL A 67 9.35 6.17 -1.03
C VAL A 67 8.93 7.57 -1.43
N ILE A 68 9.88 8.51 -1.49
CA ILE A 68 9.61 9.91 -1.85
C ILE A 68 9.26 10.04 -3.33
N HIS A 69 9.82 9.22 -4.23
CA HIS A 69 9.36 9.12 -5.62
C HIS A 69 7.86 8.77 -5.69
N LEU A 70 7.41 7.73 -4.98
CA LEU A 70 6.00 7.33 -4.98
C LEU A 70 5.09 8.39 -4.34
N LEU A 71 5.55 9.06 -3.28
CA LEU A 71 4.84 10.17 -2.66
C LEU A 71 4.64 11.33 -3.64
N VAL A 72 5.70 11.70 -4.37
CA VAL A 72 5.66 12.77 -5.37
C VAL A 72 4.69 12.39 -6.48
N ASP A 73 4.76 11.16 -7.00
CA ASP A 73 3.80 10.67 -7.99
C ASP A 73 2.36 10.76 -7.48
N TYR A 74 2.09 10.31 -6.24
CA TYR A 74 0.78 10.43 -5.61
C TYR A 74 0.29 11.88 -5.53
N LEU A 75 1.16 12.80 -5.09
CA LEU A 75 0.82 14.21 -4.95
C LEU A 75 0.42 14.83 -6.28
N TYR A 76 1.15 14.53 -7.36
CA TYR A 76 0.85 15.08 -8.67
C TYR A 76 -0.28 14.34 -9.38
N LEU A 77 -0.44 13.03 -9.24
CA LEU A 77 -1.44 12.27 -10.00
C LEU A 77 -2.77 12.11 -9.25
N GLY A 78 -2.77 12.32 -7.93
CA GLY A 78 -3.92 12.05 -7.04
C GLY A 78 -4.13 10.56 -6.75
N ASN A 79 -3.28 9.69 -7.29
CA ASN A 79 -3.20 8.26 -6.97
C ASN A 79 -1.74 7.81 -7.12
N ILE A 80 -1.38 6.74 -6.40
CA ILE A 80 -0.09 6.10 -6.60
C ILE A 80 -0.16 5.33 -7.92
N PRO A 81 0.68 5.67 -8.91
CA PRO A 81 0.65 4.97 -10.17
C PRO A 81 1.08 3.52 -9.93
N CYS A 82 0.29 2.59 -10.42
CA CYS A 82 0.81 1.26 -10.71
C CYS A 82 1.80 1.44 -11.88
N PRO A 83 3.12 1.31 -11.68
CA PRO A 83 4.08 1.62 -12.70
C PRO A 83 3.78 0.77 -13.94
N PRO A 84 3.79 1.38 -15.13
CA PRO A 84 3.57 0.67 -16.38
C PRO A 84 4.57 -0.46 -16.63
N ILE A 85 5.62 -0.63 -15.82
CA ILE A 85 6.57 -1.74 -15.91
C ILE A 85 5.86 -3.11 -15.96
N ILE A 86 4.71 -3.25 -15.30
CA ILE A 86 3.91 -4.48 -15.33
C ILE A 86 3.19 -4.69 -16.69
N HIS A 87 2.86 -3.61 -17.40
CA HIS A 87 2.08 -3.64 -18.65
C HIS A 87 2.92 -3.38 -19.93
N LEU A 88 4.00 -2.60 -19.84
CA LEU A 88 4.87 -2.20 -20.95
C LEU A 88 6.08 -3.11 -21.12
N LEU A 89 6.44 -3.86 -20.07
CA LEU A 89 7.48 -4.87 -20.10
C LEU A 89 6.87 -6.18 -19.58
N PRO A 90 6.23 -7.00 -20.44
CA PRO A 90 5.76 -8.34 -20.06
C PRO A 90 6.87 -9.23 -19.47
N GLU A 91 8.13 -8.87 -19.73
CA GLU A 91 9.35 -9.51 -19.24
C GLU A 91 9.89 -8.88 -17.95
N ALA A 92 9.22 -7.88 -17.37
CA ALA A 92 9.60 -7.31 -16.08
C ALA A 92 9.75 -8.46 -15.08
N THR A 93 10.96 -8.59 -14.54
CA THR A 93 11.31 -9.73 -13.71
C THR A 93 10.43 -9.75 -12.46
N PHE A 94 10.15 -10.95 -11.96
CA PHE A 94 9.48 -11.15 -10.67
C PHE A 94 10.07 -10.26 -9.55
N GLU A 95 11.40 -10.08 -9.57
CA GLU A 95 12.11 -9.21 -8.63
C GLU A 95 11.71 -7.74 -8.70
N LEU A 96 11.47 -7.17 -9.89
CA LEU A 96 11.00 -5.79 -10.01
C LEU A 96 9.59 -5.61 -9.44
N LYS A 97 8.70 -6.59 -9.67
CA LYS A 97 7.34 -6.57 -9.10
C LYS A 97 7.39 -6.69 -7.58
N LYS A 98 8.21 -7.61 -7.06
CA LYS A 98 8.46 -7.78 -5.62
C LYS A 98 9.00 -6.50 -5.00
N GLN A 99 10.01 -5.87 -5.63
CA GLN A 99 10.59 -4.62 -5.16
C GLN A 99 9.55 -3.49 -5.13
N HIS A 100 8.70 -3.39 -6.16
CA HIS A 100 7.66 -2.38 -6.17
C HIS A 100 6.63 -2.54 -5.04
N ILE A 101 6.20 -3.79 -4.76
CA ILE A 101 5.36 -4.08 -3.57
C ILE A 101 6.08 -3.69 -2.27
N SER A 102 7.39 -3.98 -2.16
CA SER A 102 8.19 -3.57 -1.01
C SER A 102 8.21 -2.04 -0.84
N ASN A 103 8.37 -1.29 -1.92
CA ASN A 103 8.35 0.17 -1.88
C ASN A 103 6.98 0.72 -1.45
N LEU A 104 5.89 0.06 -1.83
CA LEU A 104 4.54 0.42 -1.36
C LEU A 104 4.37 0.14 0.14
N PHE A 105 4.96 -0.94 0.67
CA PHE A 105 4.96 -1.20 2.10
C PHE A 105 5.72 -0.11 2.86
N SER A 106 6.91 0.26 2.37
CA SER A 106 7.68 1.38 2.94
C SER A 106 6.94 2.71 2.84
N LEU A 107 6.20 2.96 1.75
CA LEU A 107 5.35 4.14 1.63
C LEU A 107 4.20 4.13 2.64
N TYR A 108 3.59 2.97 2.90
CA TYR A 108 2.57 2.85 3.94
C TYR A 108 3.16 3.14 5.33
N VAL A 109 4.34 2.59 5.64
CA VAL A 109 5.08 2.86 6.88
C VAL A 109 5.32 4.36 7.05
N PHE A 110 5.89 5.01 6.03
CA PHE A 110 6.11 6.46 6.00
C PHE A 110 4.81 7.24 6.21
N ALA A 111 3.73 6.86 5.52
CA ALA A 111 2.42 7.49 5.66
C ALA A 111 1.86 7.37 7.09
N GLU A 112 2.06 6.23 7.75
CA GLU A 112 1.67 6.01 9.14
C GLU A 112 2.55 6.80 10.13
N GLU A 113 3.82 6.99 9.82
CA GLU A 113 4.76 7.82 10.59
C GLU A 113 4.31 9.28 10.59
N ILE A 114 4.03 9.84 9.41
CA ILE A 114 3.57 11.23 9.25
C ILE A 114 2.08 11.42 9.58
N ASP A 115 1.37 10.34 9.91
CA ASP A 115 -0.06 10.29 10.25
C ASP A 115 -1.03 10.71 9.13
N ASP A 116 -0.68 10.43 7.87
CA ASP A 116 -1.50 10.73 6.69
C ASP A 116 -2.39 9.54 6.31
N ALA A 117 -3.65 9.59 6.77
CA ALA A 117 -4.63 8.54 6.50
C ALA A 117 -5.06 8.45 5.03
N ALA A 118 -5.01 9.55 4.27
CA ALA A 118 -5.39 9.50 2.85
C ALA A 118 -4.32 8.73 2.06
N LEU A 119 -3.04 8.99 2.34
CA LEU A 119 -1.93 8.28 1.75
C LEU A 119 -1.92 6.81 2.18
N MET A 120 -2.07 6.49 3.48
CA MET A 120 -2.19 5.10 3.94
C MET A 120 -3.28 4.33 3.18
N ASN A 121 -4.46 4.93 3.03
CA ASN A 121 -5.59 4.28 2.38
C ASN A 121 -5.37 4.11 0.86
N ASN A 122 -4.79 5.11 0.19
CA ASN A 122 -4.44 5.00 -1.23
C ASN A 122 -3.37 3.93 -1.47
N THR A 123 -2.35 3.88 -0.61
CA THR A 123 -1.30 2.86 -0.66
C THR A 123 -1.87 1.46 -0.46
N MET A 124 -2.78 1.28 0.51
CA MET A 124 -3.45 0.00 0.75
C MET A 124 -4.25 -0.46 -0.48
N ASP A 125 -5.01 0.44 -1.12
CA ASP A 125 -5.77 0.11 -2.33
C ASP A 125 -4.85 -0.35 -3.47
N THR A 126 -3.72 0.34 -3.65
CA THR A 126 -2.72 -0.01 -4.66
C THR A 126 -2.06 -1.36 -4.37
N VAL A 127 -1.72 -1.62 -3.10
CA VAL A 127 -1.19 -2.92 -2.64
C VAL A 127 -2.18 -4.05 -2.90
N GLN A 128 -3.45 -3.89 -2.52
CA GLN A 128 -4.49 -4.90 -2.74
C GLN A 128 -4.64 -5.20 -4.24
N SER A 129 -4.77 -4.15 -5.06
CA SER A 129 -4.96 -4.27 -6.51
C SER A 129 -3.79 -4.99 -7.20
N LEU A 130 -2.56 -4.63 -6.87
CA LEU A 130 -1.36 -5.24 -7.43
C LEU A 130 -1.18 -6.68 -6.98
N CYS A 131 -1.31 -6.94 -5.68
CA CYS A 131 -1.21 -8.29 -5.13
C CYS A 131 -2.28 -9.22 -5.73
N HIS A 132 -3.49 -8.70 -5.99
CA HIS A 132 -4.55 -9.46 -6.65
C HIS A 132 -4.19 -9.75 -8.12
N ALA A 133 -3.86 -8.72 -8.89
CA ALA A 133 -3.57 -8.83 -10.32
C ALA A 133 -2.41 -9.81 -10.62
N GLU A 134 -1.41 -9.83 -9.75
CA GLU A 134 -0.21 -10.67 -9.90
C GLU A 134 -0.29 -11.98 -9.12
N SER A 135 -1.41 -12.25 -8.43
CA SER A 135 -1.55 -13.38 -7.51
C SER A 135 -0.39 -13.49 -6.50
N PHE A 136 0.13 -12.34 -6.06
CA PHE A 136 1.31 -12.27 -5.22
C PHE A 136 1.04 -12.92 -3.85
N ALA A 137 2.00 -13.71 -3.38
CA ALA A 137 2.04 -14.25 -2.03
C ALA A 137 2.94 -13.36 -1.17
N ILE A 138 2.52 -13.08 0.06
CA ILE A 138 3.38 -12.32 0.97
C ILE A 138 4.52 -13.21 1.49
N THR A 139 5.75 -12.70 1.45
CA THR A 139 6.89 -13.42 2.03
C THR A 139 6.89 -13.27 3.55
N PHE A 140 7.49 -14.25 4.24
CA PHE A 140 7.67 -14.17 5.69
C PHE A 140 8.51 -12.94 6.10
N GLU A 141 9.51 -12.57 5.30
CA GLU A 141 10.31 -11.35 5.49
C GLU A 141 9.47 -10.07 5.43
N ALA A 142 8.59 -9.94 4.43
CA ALA A 142 7.73 -8.75 4.29
C ALA A 142 6.66 -8.69 5.40
N LEU A 143 6.19 -9.86 5.88
CA LEU A 143 5.33 -9.95 7.05
C LEU A 143 6.06 -9.45 8.31
N LEU A 144 7.27 -9.94 8.59
CA LEU A 144 8.09 -9.46 9.72
C LEU A 144 8.35 -7.96 9.63
N ALA A 145 8.79 -7.48 8.47
CA ALA A 145 9.07 -6.07 8.26
C ALA A 145 7.85 -5.18 8.52
N ALA A 146 6.63 -5.64 8.18
CA ALA A 146 5.40 -4.91 8.49
C ALA A 146 5.19 -4.78 10.00
N TYR A 147 5.51 -5.79 10.81
CA TYR A 147 5.35 -5.72 12.27
C TYR A 147 6.46 -4.88 12.91
N GLU A 148 7.70 -4.99 12.43
CA GLU A 148 8.84 -4.23 12.93
C GLU A 148 8.70 -2.71 12.70
N ASN A 149 8.10 -2.32 11.58
CA ASN A 149 8.11 -0.92 11.11
C ASN A 149 6.75 -0.21 11.23
N THR A 150 5.73 -0.84 11.79
CA THR A 150 4.42 -0.19 11.99
C THR A 150 3.97 -0.24 13.45
N LYS A 151 2.97 0.56 13.79
CA LYS A 151 2.38 0.61 15.13
C LYS A 151 1.46 -0.60 15.38
N PRO A 152 1.24 -0.98 16.66
CA PRO A 152 0.20 -1.97 16.99
C PRO A 152 -1.16 -1.56 16.41
N ASN A 153 -1.91 -2.54 15.88
CA ASN A 153 -3.17 -2.36 15.15
C ASN A 153 -3.06 -1.66 13.78
N SER A 154 -1.86 -1.53 13.21
CA SER A 154 -1.69 -1.05 11.84
C SER A 154 -2.47 -1.90 10.84
N LYS A 155 -3.09 -1.27 9.84
CA LYS A 155 -3.80 -1.99 8.78
C LYS A 155 -2.86 -2.77 7.87
N LEU A 156 -1.59 -2.39 7.80
CA LEU A 156 -0.58 -3.18 7.08
C LEU A 156 -0.32 -4.52 7.76
N ARG A 157 -0.18 -4.55 9.10
CA ARG A 157 -0.07 -5.81 9.88
C ARG A 157 -1.27 -6.72 9.66
N LEU A 158 -2.47 -6.14 9.65
CA LEU A 158 -3.71 -6.87 9.41
C LEU A 158 -3.74 -7.47 7.99
N PHE A 159 -3.47 -6.66 6.97
CA PHE A 159 -3.41 -7.13 5.58
C PHE A 159 -2.39 -8.24 5.38
N THR A 160 -1.15 -8.06 5.88
CA THR A 160 -0.06 -9.03 5.65
C THR A 160 -0.30 -10.34 6.39
N SER A 161 -0.77 -10.30 7.63
CA SER A 161 -1.09 -11.52 8.40
C SER A 161 -2.25 -12.30 7.78
N GLU A 162 -3.33 -11.63 7.37
CA GLU A 162 -4.45 -12.27 6.68
C GLU A 162 -4.01 -12.87 5.34
N LEU A 163 -3.21 -12.15 4.54
CA LEU A 163 -2.76 -12.63 3.24
C LEU A 163 -1.83 -13.84 3.39
N PHE A 164 -0.94 -13.80 4.38
CA PHE A 164 -0.05 -14.90 4.70
C PHE A 164 -0.86 -16.17 5.00
N ILE A 165 -1.80 -16.10 5.95
CA ILE A 165 -2.62 -17.26 6.32
C ILE A 165 -3.50 -17.71 5.16
N TYR A 166 -4.14 -16.79 4.44
CA TYR A 166 -5.01 -17.12 3.30
C TYR A 166 -4.26 -17.92 2.24
N VAL A 167 -3.10 -17.45 1.79
CA VAL A 167 -2.31 -18.12 0.74
C VAL A 167 -1.82 -19.49 1.21
N HIS A 168 -1.30 -19.61 2.43
CA HIS A 168 -0.81 -20.89 2.93
C HIS A 168 -1.95 -21.91 3.09
N ARG A 169 -3.15 -21.49 3.50
CA ARG A 169 -4.33 -22.37 3.51
C ARG A 169 -4.73 -22.82 2.11
N GLN A 170 -4.74 -21.92 1.13
CA GLN A 170 -5.05 -22.27 -0.27
C GLN A 170 -4.07 -23.32 -0.82
N GLN A 171 -2.81 -23.26 -0.41
CA GLN A 171 -1.78 -24.22 -0.80
C GLN A 171 -1.88 -25.57 -0.05
N ASN A 172 -2.58 -25.62 1.08
CA ASN A 172 -2.60 -26.77 1.99
C ASN A 172 -4.03 -27.26 2.32
N ASN A 173 -4.93 -27.32 1.32
CA ASN A 173 -6.30 -27.84 1.47
C ASN A 173 -7.12 -27.17 2.60
N GLY A 174 -6.87 -25.90 2.89
CA GLY A 174 -7.60 -25.11 3.87
C GLY A 174 -6.96 -25.02 5.26
N GLU A 175 -5.88 -25.75 5.53
CA GLU A 175 -5.22 -25.77 6.85
C GLU A 175 -3.70 -25.66 6.72
N ILE A 176 -3.05 -24.83 7.56
CA ILE A 176 -1.58 -24.75 7.57
C ILE A 176 -1.02 -26.01 8.27
N PRO A 177 -0.03 -26.72 7.67
CA PRO A 177 0.56 -27.91 8.27
C PRO A 177 1.15 -27.65 9.66
N ALA A 178 0.95 -28.59 10.60
CA ALA A 178 1.41 -28.43 11.98
C ALA A 178 2.94 -28.22 12.11
N ASP A 179 3.73 -28.79 11.20
CA ASP A 179 5.18 -28.62 11.19
C ASP A 179 5.59 -27.21 10.75
N GLU A 180 4.84 -26.61 9.83
CA GLU A 180 5.02 -25.22 9.41
C GLU A 180 4.63 -24.26 10.54
N ILE A 181 3.50 -24.51 11.21
CA ILE A 181 3.12 -23.77 12.42
C ILE A 181 4.23 -23.85 13.47
N ARG A 182 4.79 -25.04 13.72
CA ARG A 182 5.88 -25.21 14.69
C ARG A 182 7.13 -24.43 14.28
N ALA A 183 7.46 -24.42 12.99
CA ALA A 183 8.60 -23.66 12.47
C ALA A 183 8.39 -22.15 12.66
N LEU A 184 7.21 -21.62 12.31
CA LEU A 184 6.85 -20.22 12.51
C LEU A 184 6.91 -19.81 13.99
N VAL A 185 6.32 -20.61 14.88
CA VAL A 185 6.33 -20.34 16.33
C VAL A 185 7.75 -20.34 16.89
N ALA A 186 8.64 -21.15 16.33
CA ALA A 186 10.04 -21.20 16.76
C ALA A 186 10.89 -20.04 16.19
N SER A 187 10.47 -19.42 15.09
CA SER A 187 11.25 -18.37 14.40
C SER A 187 10.77 -16.95 14.68
N ILE A 188 9.54 -16.76 15.17
CA ILE A 188 8.98 -15.44 15.44
C ILE A 188 9.23 -15.05 16.90
N GLU A 189 9.91 -13.92 17.11
CA GLU A 189 10.08 -13.32 18.43
C GLU A 189 8.95 -12.34 18.80
N ASP A 190 8.36 -11.68 17.80
CA ASP A 190 7.27 -10.71 17.98
C ASP A 190 5.97 -11.41 18.44
N GLN A 191 5.53 -11.07 19.65
CA GLN A 191 4.34 -11.67 20.25
C GLN A 191 3.04 -11.23 19.58
N ASP A 192 2.97 -9.99 19.08
CA ASP A 192 1.78 -9.49 18.38
C ASP A 192 1.60 -10.26 17.07
N LEU A 193 2.69 -10.50 16.33
CA LEU A 193 2.66 -11.31 15.12
C LEU A 193 2.19 -12.73 15.39
N LEU A 194 2.70 -13.38 16.44
CA LEU A 194 2.25 -14.72 16.82
C LEU A 194 0.76 -14.76 17.15
N VAL A 195 0.28 -13.79 17.91
CA VAL A 195 -1.14 -13.69 18.28
C VAL A 195 -1.99 -13.49 17.03
N ASP A 196 -1.64 -12.56 16.16
CA ASP A 196 -2.42 -12.27 14.96
C ASP A 196 -2.44 -13.47 14.00
N LEU A 197 -1.30 -14.13 13.77
CA LEU A 197 -1.26 -15.35 12.95
C LEU A 197 -2.10 -16.48 13.56
N PHE A 198 -2.04 -16.68 14.88
CA PHE A 198 -2.86 -17.69 15.55
C PHE A 198 -4.35 -17.39 15.44
N MET A 199 -4.75 -16.14 15.67
CA MET A 199 -6.14 -15.69 15.57
C MET A 199 -6.67 -15.85 14.15
N LYS A 200 -5.89 -15.45 13.13
CA LYS A 200 -6.27 -15.60 11.72
C LYS A 200 -6.30 -17.05 11.27
N ASN A 201 -5.40 -17.89 11.76
CA ASN A 201 -5.46 -19.33 11.52
C ASN A 201 -6.64 -20.02 12.24
N GLY A 202 -7.27 -19.39 13.23
CA GLY A 202 -8.51 -19.87 13.86
C GLY A 202 -9.79 -19.45 13.12
N GLU A 203 -9.71 -18.52 12.17
CA GLU A 203 -10.87 -17.94 11.49
C GLU A 203 -11.42 -18.92 10.44
N ARG A 204 -12.72 -19.26 10.52
CA ARG A 204 -13.36 -20.24 9.61
C ARG A 204 -13.52 -19.71 8.19
N ASP A 205 -14.02 -18.48 8.09
CA ASP A 205 -14.38 -17.85 6.82
C ASP A 205 -13.36 -16.77 6.44
N LEU A 206 -12.06 -17.10 6.52
CA LEU A 206 -10.99 -16.19 6.14
C LEU A 206 -11.06 -15.91 4.64
N ARG A 207 -11.37 -14.66 4.30
CA ARG A 207 -11.51 -14.19 2.91
C ARG A 207 -10.16 -13.72 2.36
N ASP A 208 -10.07 -13.60 1.03
CA ASP A 208 -8.89 -13.05 0.37
C ASP A 208 -8.79 -11.54 0.69
N PRO A 209 -7.78 -11.09 1.45
CA PRO A 209 -7.67 -9.69 1.83
C PRO A 209 -7.24 -8.80 0.65
N ARG A 210 -6.90 -9.37 -0.51
CA ARG A 210 -6.62 -8.61 -1.74
C ARG A 210 -7.91 -8.16 -2.43
N MET A 211 -9.07 -8.66 -2.00
CA MET A 211 -10.37 -8.35 -2.58
C MET A 211 -11.22 -7.49 -1.64
N SER A 212 -12.16 -6.75 -2.23
CA SER A 212 -13.26 -6.13 -1.49
C SER A 212 -14.55 -6.90 -1.73
N TYR A 213 -15.38 -6.92 -0.69
CA TYR A 213 -16.63 -7.67 -0.66
C TYR A 213 -17.77 -6.72 -0.34
N GLU A 214 -18.88 -6.84 -1.07
CA GLU A 214 -20.05 -5.94 -0.94
C GLU A 214 -20.68 -5.99 0.46
N ASP A 215 -20.58 -7.13 1.14
CA ASP A 215 -21.11 -7.39 2.47
C ASP A 215 -20.10 -7.06 3.60
N SER A 216 -18.89 -6.61 3.27
CA SER A 216 -17.84 -6.30 4.25
C SER A 216 -17.74 -4.81 4.56
N PHE A 217 -17.53 -4.49 5.84
CA PHE A 217 -17.09 -3.15 6.24
C PHE A 217 -15.70 -2.87 5.66
N CYS A 218 -15.41 -1.61 5.37
CA CYS A 218 -14.09 -1.18 4.90
C CYS A 218 -13.08 -1.23 6.08
N TYR A 219 -12.44 -2.39 6.28
CA TYR A 219 -11.69 -2.70 7.51
C TYR A 219 -10.17 -2.52 7.38
N LEU A 220 -9.64 -2.47 6.15
CA LEU A 220 -8.21 -2.24 5.86
C LEU A 220 -7.85 -0.77 5.68
N HIS A 221 -8.83 0.14 5.74
CA HIS A 221 -8.58 1.58 5.75
C HIS A 221 -8.58 2.14 7.16
N THR A 222 -7.70 3.11 7.37
CA THR A 222 -7.59 3.89 8.60
C THR A 222 -8.58 5.05 8.56
N ARG A 223 -9.19 5.35 9.72
CA ARG A 223 -10.19 6.42 9.91
C ARG A 223 -11.42 6.31 8.98
N CYS A 224 -11.69 5.11 8.46
CA CYS A 224 -12.87 4.81 7.67
C CYS A 224 -13.98 4.28 8.60
N HIS A 225 -14.99 5.10 8.89
CA HIS A 225 -15.97 4.80 9.95
C HIS A 225 -17.34 4.29 9.46
N LEU A 226 -17.56 4.04 8.16
CA LEU A 226 -18.89 3.67 7.65
C LEU A 226 -18.83 2.76 6.42
N VAL A 227 -19.69 1.73 6.39
CA VAL A 227 -20.04 0.97 5.17
C VAL A 227 -20.55 1.97 4.13
N GLY A 228 -20.02 1.90 2.91
CA GLY A 228 -20.54 2.66 1.77
C GLY A 228 -20.22 4.16 1.71
N ASN A 229 -19.44 4.70 2.66
CA ASN A 229 -18.96 6.09 2.62
C ASN A 229 -17.43 6.21 2.51
N CYS A 230 -16.74 5.08 2.32
CA CYS A 230 -15.32 5.11 1.99
C CYS A 230 -15.16 5.80 0.62
N GLN A 231 -14.45 6.92 0.59
CA GLN A 231 -14.23 7.69 -0.63
C GLN A 231 -13.16 7.06 -1.53
N THR A 232 -12.60 5.92 -1.15
CA THR A 232 -11.58 5.27 -1.97
C THR A 232 -12.23 4.40 -3.05
N PRO A 233 -11.58 4.24 -4.21
CA PRO A 233 -12.16 3.51 -5.33
C PRO A 233 -12.42 2.04 -4.99
N HIS A 234 -11.52 1.41 -4.23
CA HIS A 234 -11.62 -0.01 -3.91
C HIS A 234 -12.82 -0.35 -3.00
N CYS A 235 -13.20 0.55 -2.07
CA CYS A 235 -14.37 0.36 -1.20
C CYS A 235 -15.70 0.86 -1.80
N SER A 236 -15.71 1.49 -2.99
CA SER A 236 -16.92 2.08 -3.61
C SER A 236 -17.52 1.24 -4.76
N MET A 237 -17.17 -0.06 -4.86
CA MET A 237 -17.56 -0.99 -5.93
C MET A 237 -17.12 -0.60 -7.35
N VAL A 238 -16.48 0.57 -7.53
CA VAL A 238 -15.75 0.86 -8.76
C VAL A 238 -14.36 0.28 -8.55
N SER A 239 -14.23 -1.03 -8.73
CA SER A 239 -12.94 -1.63 -9.04
C SER A 239 -12.29 -0.74 -10.09
N VAL A 240 -11.31 0.08 -9.72
CA VAL A 240 -10.50 0.79 -10.70
C VAL A 240 -9.66 -0.34 -11.26
N PRO A 241 -9.97 -0.82 -12.47
CA PRO A 241 -9.11 -1.81 -13.07
C PRO A 241 -7.78 -1.07 -13.23
N CYS A 242 -6.66 -1.64 -12.76
CA CYS A 242 -5.42 -1.40 -13.47
C CYS A 242 -5.76 -1.71 -14.94
N ALA A 243 -5.70 -0.68 -15.78
CA ALA A 243 -6.39 -0.63 -17.06
C ALA A 243 -6.38 -1.99 -17.79
N SER A 244 -7.56 -2.61 -17.88
CA SER A 244 -7.91 -3.71 -18.78
C SER A 244 -6.80 -4.74 -19.07
N THR A 245 -6.73 -5.80 -18.27
CA THR A 245 -6.19 -7.08 -18.73
C THR A 245 -7.06 -7.61 -19.88
N PRO A 246 -6.52 -7.96 -21.06
CA PRO A 246 -7.27 -8.76 -22.02
C PRO A 246 -7.54 -10.13 -21.40
N SER A 247 -8.80 -10.57 -21.40
CA SER A 247 -9.19 -11.89 -20.93
C SER A 247 -8.33 -12.99 -21.58
N PRO A 248 -7.92 -14.04 -20.84
CA PRO A 248 -7.36 -15.22 -21.45
C PRO A 248 -8.49 -15.92 -22.21
N ASN A 249 -8.49 -15.80 -23.54
CA ASN A 249 -9.36 -16.63 -24.37
C ASN A 249 -8.96 -18.10 -24.17
N HIS A 250 -9.79 -18.81 -23.41
CA HIS A 250 -9.94 -20.24 -23.55
C HIS A 250 -10.48 -20.52 -24.96
N THR A 251 -9.68 -21.12 -25.81
CA THR A 251 -10.19 -22.03 -26.84
C THR A 251 -9.16 -23.13 -27.09
N ILE A 252 -9.39 -24.29 -26.46
CA ILE A 252 -8.90 -25.58 -26.95
C ILE A 252 -9.98 -26.11 -27.90
N ALA A 253 -9.61 -26.28 -29.16
CA ALA A 253 -10.08 -27.27 -30.15
C ALA A 253 -9.52 -26.83 -31.51
N ASP A 254 -9.20 -27.65 -32.50
CA ASP A 254 -8.94 -29.07 -32.70
C ASP A 254 -8.55 -29.15 -34.21
N GLN A 255 -7.65 -30.07 -34.56
CA GLN A 255 -7.45 -30.69 -35.89
C GLN A 255 -7.25 -29.88 -37.18
N GLY A 256 -6.10 -30.18 -37.84
CA GLY A 256 -6.09 -30.62 -39.24
C GLY A 256 -5.32 -29.77 -40.25
N VAL A 257 -4.09 -30.18 -40.59
CA VAL A 257 -3.63 -30.71 -41.91
C VAL A 257 -2.36 -31.53 -41.67
#